data_AF-A0A7Y4TX81-F1
#
_entry.id   AF-A0A7Y4TX81-F1
#
_cell.length_a   1.000
_cell.length_b   1.000
_cell.length_c   1.000
_cell.angle_alpha   90.00
_cell.angle_beta   90.00
_cell.angle_gamma   90.00
#
_symmetry.space_group_name_H-M   'P 1'
#
loop_
_entity.id
_entity.type
_entity.pdbx_description
1 polymer ?
#
loop_
_entity_poly.entity_id
_entity_poly.type
_entity_poly.pdbx_seq_one_letter_code
_entity_poly.pdbx_strand_id
1 'polypeptide(L)' 'ITCLRFAPHAPEQNPGEDLWLKGKTYLRKQFAVNKTFAAVKHAFSTFLRSLSFESIKCRWYWPDPQMI' A
#
# COMPACT_ATOMS: atom_id res chain seq x y z
N ILE A 1 0.36 -14.73 15.93
CA ILE A 1 0.67 -13.68 14.93
C ILE A 1 2.04 -13.12 15.30
N THR A 2 3.02 -13.16 14.40
CA THR A 2 4.36 -12.58 14.63
C THR A 2 4.41 -11.19 14.01
N CYS A 3 4.76 -10.17 14.80
CA CYS A 3 4.90 -8.80 14.31
C CYS A 3 6.37 -8.50 14.01
N LEU A 4 6.64 -7.97 12.83
CA LEU A 4 7.97 -7.48 12.46
C LEU A 4 8.11 -6.02 12.85
N ARG A 5 9.20 -5.67 13.52
CA ARG A 5 9.52 -4.29 13.87
C ARG A 5 10.38 -3.67 12.78
N PHE A 6 9.83 -2.69 12.06
CA PHE A 6 10.58 -1.92 11.07
C PHE A 6 11.44 -0.83 11.73
N ALA A 7 12.48 -0.39 11.03
CA ALA A 7 13.30 0.71 11.50
C ALA A 7 12.48 2.02 11.57
N PRO A 8 12.71 2.86 12.58
CA PRO A 8 12.06 4.17 12.65
C PRO A 8 12.48 5.03 11.45
N HIS A 9 11.56 5.83 10.93
CA HIS A 9 11.79 6.75 9.80
C HIS A 9 12.26 6.10 8.48
N ALA A 10 12.01 4.81 8.29
CA ALA A 10 12.41 4.05 7.10
C ALA A 10 11.18 3.56 6.28
N PRO A 11 10.40 4.46 5.64
CA PRO A 11 9.23 4.08 4.85
C PRO A 11 9.57 3.15 3.67
N GLU A 12 10.81 3.20 3.17
CA GLU A 12 11.37 2.29 2.17
C GLU A 12 11.39 0.82 2.61
N GLN A 13 11.29 0.55 3.91
CA GLN A 13 11.16 -0.81 4.45
C GLN A 13 9.71 -1.29 4.55
N ASN A 14 8.73 -0.37 4.58
CA ASN A 14 7.34 -0.73 4.82
C ASN A 14 6.62 -1.03 3.49
N PRO A 15 6.25 -2.30 3.19
CA PRO A 15 5.46 -2.63 2.00
C PRO A 15 4.10 -1.93 1.98
N GLY A 16 3.54 -1.61 3.14
CA GLY A 16 2.30 -0.84 3.24
C GLY A 16 2.41 0.57 2.65
N GLU A 17 3.57 1.21 2.74
CA GLU A 17 3.78 2.55 2.17
C GLU A 17 3.65 2.54 0.64
N ASP A 18 4.01 1.44 -0.03
CA ASP A 18 3.85 1.31 -1.49
C ASP A 18 2.36 1.28 -1.87
N LEU A 19 1.55 0.55 -1.08
CA LEU A 19 0.10 0.49 -1.26
C LEU A 19 -0.53 1.87 -1.04
N TRP A 20 -0.15 2.54 0.06
CA TRP A 20 -0.62 3.88 0.38
C TRP A 20 -0.20 4.90 -0.69
N LEU A 21 1.02 4.82 -1.22
CA LEU A 21 1.50 5.71 -2.26
C LEU A 21 0.69 5.54 -3.55
N LYS A 22 0.41 4.30 -3.97
CA LYS A 22 -0.45 4.01 -5.13
C LYS A 22 -1.84 4.62 -4.96
N GLY A 23 -2.49 4.36 -3.82
CA GLY A 23 -3.83 4.90 -3.54
C GLY A 23 -3.87 6.43 -3.46
N LYS A 24 -2.90 7.05 -2.77
CA LYS A 24 -2.78 8.52 -2.69
C LYS A 24 -2.55 9.14 -4.07
N THR A 25 -1.72 8.50 -4.90
CA THR A 25 -1.44 8.96 -6.27
C THR A 25 -2.67 8.88 -7.16
N TYR A 26 -3.45 7.80 -7.04
CA TYR A 26 -4.75 7.68 -7.72
C TYR A 26 -5.69 8.83 -7.33
N LEU A 27 -5.88 9.09 -6.02
CA LEU A 27 -6.74 10.16 -5.55
C LEU A 27 -6.33 11.55 -6.05
N ARG A 28 -5.03 11.83 -6.11
CA ARG A 28 -4.51 13.10 -6.65
C ARG A 28 -4.93 13.32 -8.10
N LYS A 29 -4.94 12.26 -8.93
CA LYS A 29 -5.43 12.33 -10.32
C LYS A 29 -6.94 12.55 -10.41
N GLN A 30 -7.67 12.24 -9.34
CA GLN A 30 -9.14 12.33 -9.25
C GLN A 30 -9.59 13.52 -8.38
N PHE A 31 -8.73 14.50 -8.09
CA PHE A 31 -9.05 15.62 -7.20
C PHE A 31 -10.25 16.44 -7.71
N ALA A 32 -10.38 16.56 -9.04
CA ALA A 32 -11.44 17.33 -9.65
C ALA A 32 -12.83 16.69 -9.48
N VAL A 33 -12.92 15.38 -9.28
CA VAL A 33 -14.21 14.66 -9.16
C VAL A 33 -14.60 14.37 -7.71
N ASN A 34 -13.63 14.24 -6.80
CA ASN A 34 -13.91 13.95 -5.39
C ASN A 34 -14.08 15.24 -4.58
N LYS A 35 -15.33 15.71 -4.43
CA LYS A 35 -15.65 16.98 -3.73
C LYS A 35 -15.95 16.85 -2.25
N THR A 36 -16.10 15.63 -1.74
CA THR A 36 -16.39 15.36 -0.33
C THR A 36 -15.45 14.31 0.21
N PHE A 37 -15.22 14.32 1.52
CA PHE A 37 -14.42 13.29 2.17
C PHE A 37 -15.04 11.89 1.99
N ALA A 38 -16.38 11.79 1.93
CA ALA A 38 -17.07 10.54 1.63
C ALA A 38 -16.71 10.01 0.22
N ALA A 39 -16.70 10.89 -0.79
CA ALA A 39 -16.29 10.53 -2.15
C ALA A 39 -14.83 10.09 -2.19
N VAL A 40 -13.91 10.81 -1.52
CA VAL A 40 -12.51 10.41 -1.41
C VAL A 40 -12.36 9.02 -0.80
N LYS A 41 -13.05 8.72 0.32
CA LYS A 41 -13.00 7.41 0.96
C LYS A 41 -13.54 6.30 0.07
N HIS A 42 -14.64 6.54 -0.63
CA HIS A 42 -15.22 5.59 -1.56
C HIS A 42 -14.26 5.29 -2.72
N ALA A 43 -13.77 6.33 -3.40
CA ALA A 43 -12.85 6.20 -4.53
C ALA A 43 -11.55 5.47 -4.12
N PHE A 44 -10.98 5.82 -2.96
CA PHE A 44 -9.79 5.15 -2.43
C PHE A 44 -10.04 3.67 -2.15
N SER A 45 -11.14 3.33 -1.48
CA SER A 45 -11.47 1.95 -1.13
C SER A 45 -11.75 1.10 -2.37
N THR A 46 -12.46 1.64 -3.35
CA THR A 46 -12.72 0.97 -4.63
C THR A 46 -11.43 0.72 -5.39
N PHE A 47 -10.55 1.71 -5.48
CA PHE A 47 -9.24 1.54 -6.12
C PHE A 47 -8.41 0.45 -5.43
N LEU A 48 -8.32 0.46 -4.09
CA LEU A 48 -7.56 -0.56 -3.36
C LEU A 48 -8.12 -1.96 -3.55
N ARG A 49 -9.44 -2.13 -3.64
CA ARG A 49 -10.07 -3.44 -3.90
C ARG A 49 -9.75 -3.98 -5.30
N SER A 50 -9.55 -3.10 -6.28
CA SER A 50 -9.15 -3.50 -7.64
C SER A 50 -7.65 -3.69 -7.83
N LEU A 51 -6.84 -3.25 -6.87
CA LEU A 51 -5.39 -3.22 -7.01
C LEU A 51 -4.78 -4.58 -6.67
N SER A 52 -4.07 -5.18 -7.63
CA SER A 52 -3.12 -6.25 -7.31
C SER A 52 -1.91 -5.65 -6.59
N PHE A 53 -1.65 -6.14 -5.38
CA PHE A 53 -0.54 -5.66 -4.57
C PHE A 53 0.68 -6.58 -4.75
N GLU A 54 1.67 -6.06 -5.47
CA GLU A 54 3.01 -6.61 -5.52
C GLU A 54 4.00 -5.56 -5.02
N SER A 55 4.78 -5.92 -4.00
CA SER A 55 5.92 -5.14 -3.52
C SER A 55 7.11 -6.08 -3.31
N ILE A 56 8.27 -5.70 -3.87
CA ILE A 56 9.55 -6.39 -3.65
C ILE A 56 9.89 -6.49 -2.16
N LYS A 57 9.43 -5.53 -1.35
CA LYS A 57 9.70 -5.45 0.09
C LYS A 57 9.06 -6.60 0.86
N CYS A 58 7.95 -7.18 0.38
CA CYS A 58 7.38 -8.37 0.99
C CYS A 58 8.38 -9.54 1.00
N ARG A 59 9.19 -9.68 -0.05
CA ARG A 59 10.22 -10.73 -0.15
C ARG A 59 11.40 -10.52 0.79
N TRP A 60 11.61 -9.31 1.31
CA TRP A 60 12.67 -9.05 2.31
C TRP A 60 12.40 -9.74 3.64
N TYR A 61 11.12 -9.97 3.94
CA TYR A 61 10.67 -10.50 5.23
C TYR A 61 10.07 -11.89 5.16
N TRP A 62 9.68 -12.32 3.96
CA TRP A 62 9.10 -13.64 3.70
C TRP A 62 9.86 -14.32 2.55
N PRO A 63 11.14 -14.69 2.76
CA PRO A 63 11.88 -15.41 1.73
C PRO A 63 11.17 -16.73 1.43
N ASP A 64 11.17 -17.14 0.17
CA ASP A 64 10.67 -18.46 -0.23
C ASP A 64 11.36 -19.53 0.62
N PRO A 65 10.63 -20.56 1.11
CA PRO A 65 11.28 -21.67 1.78
C PRO A 65 12.30 -22.25 0.80
N GLN A 66 13.58 -22.14 1.14
CA GLN A 66 14.62 -22.91 0.47
C GLN A 66 14.24 -24.37 0.66
N MET A 67 13.83 -25.05 -0.42
CA MET A 67 13.75 -26.51 -0.37
C MET A 67 15.18 -27.01 -0.18
N ILE A 68 15.45 -27.53 1.02
CA ILE A 68 16.68 -28.25 1.37
C ILE A 68 16.66 -29.58 0.62
#